data_AF-A0A1Y6MB28-F1
#
_entry.id   AF-A0A1Y6MB28-F1
#
_cell.length_a   1.000
_cell.length_b   1.000
_cell.length_c   1.000
_cell.angle_alpha   90.00
_cell.angle_beta   90.00
_cell.angle_gamma   90.00
#
_symmetry.space_group_name_H-M   'P 1'
#
loop_
_entity.id
_entity.type
_entity.pdbx_description
1 polymer ?
#
loop_
_entity_poly.entity_id
_entity_poly.type
_entity_poly.pdbx_seq_one_letter_code
_entity_poly.pdbx_strand_id
1 'polypeptide(L)'
;MNIFSNVSLIVLCIVTGCDDYNHIDYSSFNIDPEIITSQEQQGFIITDTYSPFTIPSDFSNLKNASQSLINSNWLSNPHYLEDIEHLIYQFNQTHIDDSNIFVQSLYNSALIYKRNMIEVNILKRQLQDDINNKLNYYRQEIASINARLSIMEMTEEQHIENIAMIKSTIKEKQQYYTKLRRELKEELRAIQLNNDLIFTLISELKFKYKAHDTINCSTYLGDYKKINLVSPYACIYYNHDELITKVPVNHQQQINVIFEHYVPKLWHTMVELNGHFEPNYGKQVFNSYLQKDLINANNNLAERRLMSKKTRPCDAISLEIKQLRKLNFEMNTAINRFLLDDNNQINISTPTFYSKLAPLFSNGKIKDPIINFALLCKNKNVIEKFTQQYAEKILQEYPKELTFNIEENGTFTLPKIRAKHYKIVLNVNKNYSVIYNGRRVLTPPTDFNQATPNTTTVHYNLNQLVNQQLFKKWVDS
;
A
#
# COMPACT_ATOMS: atom_id res chain seq x y z
N MET A 1 61.20 86.59 -40.92
CA MET A 1 61.45 85.60 -39.85
C MET A 1 60.11 85.09 -39.33
N ASN A 2 59.71 83.84 -39.50
CA ASN A 2 59.90 82.85 -40.57
C ASN A 2 58.72 81.85 -40.37
N ILE A 3 57.84 81.61 -41.36
CA ILE A 3 57.88 80.45 -42.28
C ILE A 3 57.73 79.12 -41.48
N PHE A 4 56.78 78.20 -41.67
CA PHE A 4 55.82 77.79 -42.74
C PHE A 4 54.64 77.00 -42.06
N SER A 5 53.54 76.51 -42.67
CA SER A 5 52.84 76.62 -43.98
C SER A 5 51.42 75.98 -43.85
N ASN A 6 50.66 75.92 -44.96
CA ASN A 6 49.51 75.04 -45.29
C ASN A 6 48.13 75.46 -44.71
N VAL A 7 47.14 75.95 -45.47
CA VAL A 7 46.57 75.63 -46.81
C VAL A 7 45.43 74.57 -46.76
N SER A 8 44.21 75.10 -46.72
CA SER A 8 43.03 74.78 -47.56
C SER A 8 42.33 73.40 -47.58
N LEU A 9 41.05 73.51 -47.95
CA LEU A 9 40.10 72.53 -48.52
C LEU A 9 39.25 71.64 -47.59
N ILE A 10 38.04 72.15 -47.31
CA ILE A 10 36.71 71.54 -47.51
C ILE A 10 36.68 70.03 -47.83
N VAL A 11 36.01 69.25 -46.97
CA VAL A 11 35.10 68.15 -47.35
C VAL A 11 33.88 68.17 -46.41
N LEU A 12 32.66 68.11 -46.96
CA LEU A 12 31.44 67.92 -46.17
C LEU A 12 31.36 66.49 -45.64
N CYS A 13 30.82 66.29 -44.43
CA CYS A 13 29.98 65.11 -44.20
C CYS A 13 28.93 65.34 -43.10
N ILE A 14 27.67 65.38 -43.55
CA ILE A 14 26.50 64.70 -42.97
C ILE A 14 26.09 65.07 -41.52
N VAL A 15 24.84 65.53 -41.44
CA VAL A 15 24.04 65.60 -40.21
C VAL A 15 23.89 64.22 -39.59
N THR A 16 24.52 63.99 -38.44
CA THR A 16 24.07 63.01 -37.45
C THR A 16 23.34 63.79 -36.36
N GLY A 17 22.05 63.48 -36.15
CA GLY A 17 21.24 64.19 -35.17
C GLY A 17 21.74 63.99 -33.75
N CYS A 18 21.45 64.96 -32.89
CA CYS A 18 21.54 64.78 -31.44
C CYS A 18 20.45 63.79 -31.01
N ASP A 19 20.78 62.50 -30.93
CA ASP A 19 20.16 61.63 -29.94
C ASP A 19 20.94 61.83 -28.64
N ASP A 20 20.50 62.79 -27.84
CA ASP A 20 20.96 62.95 -26.46
C ASP A 20 20.53 61.70 -25.68
N TYR A 21 21.47 60.77 -25.51
CA TYR A 21 21.30 59.64 -24.60
C TYR A 21 21.20 60.18 -23.18
N ASN A 22 19.97 60.19 -22.63
CA ASN A 22 19.74 60.58 -21.25
C ASN A 22 20.53 59.65 -20.31
N HIS A 23 21.52 60.23 -19.64
CA HIS A 23 22.23 59.59 -18.54
C HIS A 23 21.47 59.82 -17.23
N ILE A 24 21.28 58.76 -16.44
CA ILE A 24 20.98 58.91 -15.02
C ILE A 24 22.29 59.16 -14.30
N ASP A 25 22.46 60.36 -13.75
CA ASP A 25 23.55 60.66 -12.83
C ASP A 25 23.19 60.19 -11.41
N TYR A 26 23.99 59.25 -10.89
CA TYR A 26 23.82 58.65 -9.58
C TYR A 26 24.21 59.59 -8.43
N SER A 27 24.79 60.77 -8.72
CA SER A 27 25.13 61.81 -7.72
C SER A 27 23.95 62.25 -6.81
N SER A 28 22.71 62.00 -7.26
CA SER A 28 21.48 62.32 -6.53
C SER A 28 20.94 61.18 -5.64
N PHE A 29 21.54 59.99 -5.69
CA PHE A 29 21.42 58.98 -4.63
C PHE A 29 22.72 58.98 -3.83
N ASN A 30 22.71 59.56 -2.64
CA ASN A 30 23.88 59.62 -1.77
C ASN A 30 24.20 58.23 -1.16
N ILE A 31 24.72 57.35 -2.01
CA ILE A 31 25.43 56.14 -1.65
C ILE A 31 26.87 56.60 -1.40
N ASP A 32 27.34 56.54 -0.14
CA ASP A 32 28.76 56.76 0.14
C ASP A 32 29.60 55.84 -0.77
N PRO A 33 30.73 56.31 -1.34
CA PRO A 33 31.52 55.56 -2.29
C PRO A 33 32.36 54.45 -1.62
N GLU A 34 31.70 53.53 -0.91
CA GLU A 34 32.18 52.15 -0.87
C GLU A 34 32.22 51.63 -2.31
N ILE A 35 33.44 51.44 -2.80
CA ILE A 35 33.79 51.05 -4.16
C ILE A 35 32.84 49.94 -4.64
N ILE A 36 31.92 50.29 -5.56
CA ILE A 36 30.98 49.34 -6.15
C ILE A 36 31.78 48.37 -7.00
N THR A 37 32.12 47.23 -6.41
CA THR A 37 33.05 46.25 -6.96
C THR A 37 32.35 45.37 -7.99
N SER A 38 32.29 45.88 -9.23
CA SER A 38 32.12 45.11 -10.48
C SER A 38 31.06 44.00 -10.47
N GLN A 39 29.94 44.21 -9.79
CA GLN A 39 28.78 43.31 -9.88
C GLN A 39 27.83 43.89 -10.92
N GLU A 40 27.48 43.10 -11.93
CA GLU A 40 26.40 43.44 -12.87
C GLU A 40 25.13 43.77 -12.08
N GLN A 41 24.72 45.03 -12.10
CA GLN A 41 23.45 45.45 -11.52
C GLN A 41 22.32 45.01 -12.45
N GLN A 42 21.25 44.45 -11.89
CA GLN A 42 20.16 43.85 -12.68
C GLN A 42 18.81 44.45 -12.31
N GLY A 43 18.06 44.83 -13.34
CA GLY A 43 16.68 45.29 -13.27
C GLY A 43 15.68 44.21 -13.72
N PHE A 44 14.50 44.21 -13.09
CA PHE A 44 13.43 43.23 -13.31
C PHE A 44 12.11 43.93 -13.58
N ILE A 45 11.34 43.44 -14.56
CA ILE A 45 10.01 43.93 -14.93
C ILE A 45 8.97 42.93 -14.45
N ILE A 46 8.34 43.24 -13.33
CA ILE A 46 7.27 42.43 -12.73
C ILE A 46 5.94 42.80 -13.37
N THR A 47 5.16 41.81 -13.78
CA THR A 47 3.86 41.98 -14.45
C THR A 47 2.76 41.23 -13.71
N ASP A 48 1.49 41.45 -14.07
CA ASP A 48 0.36 40.69 -13.52
C ASP A 48 0.47 39.17 -13.83
N THR A 49 1.17 38.78 -14.90
CA THR A 49 1.34 37.37 -15.32
C THR A 49 2.65 36.74 -14.85
N TYR A 50 3.72 37.53 -14.68
CA TYR A 50 5.03 37.06 -14.22
C TYR A 50 5.50 37.88 -13.03
N SER A 51 5.55 37.25 -11.86
CA SER A 51 6.01 37.87 -10.62
C SER A 51 6.91 36.90 -9.84
N PRO A 52 8.12 37.30 -9.45
CA PRO A 52 9.02 36.48 -8.64
C PRO A 52 8.50 36.32 -7.19
N PHE A 53 7.51 37.15 -6.80
CA PHE A 53 6.76 37.02 -5.55
C PHE A 53 5.60 36.02 -5.63
N THR A 54 5.35 35.40 -6.79
CA THR A 54 4.41 34.28 -6.88
C THR A 54 5.13 33.02 -6.44
N ILE A 55 4.71 32.45 -5.31
CA ILE A 55 5.30 31.23 -4.76
C ILE A 55 5.01 30.07 -5.73
N PRO A 56 6.02 29.34 -6.22
CA PRO A 56 5.80 28.21 -7.12
C PRO A 56 4.91 27.12 -6.49
N SER A 57 4.14 26.44 -7.33
CA SER A 57 3.36 25.26 -6.92
C SER A 57 4.25 24.24 -6.23
N ASP A 58 5.44 24.03 -6.77
CA ASP A 58 6.32 22.93 -6.39
C ASP A 58 6.95 23.17 -5.02
N PHE A 59 7.27 24.43 -4.69
CA PHE A 59 7.65 24.83 -3.33
C PHE A 59 6.52 24.58 -2.32
N SER A 60 5.28 24.94 -2.69
CA SER A 60 4.11 24.74 -1.84
C SER A 60 3.81 23.24 -1.64
N ASN A 61 3.93 22.45 -2.70
CA ASN A 61 3.74 21.00 -2.68
C ASN A 61 4.81 20.30 -1.83
N LEU A 62 6.09 20.65 -2.02
CA LEU A 62 7.23 20.14 -1.23
C LEU A 62 7.04 20.41 0.27
N LYS A 63 6.66 21.64 0.63
CA LYS A 63 6.38 22.01 2.03
C LYS A 63 5.19 21.21 2.59
N ASN A 64 4.08 21.15 1.86
CA ASN A 64 2.87 20.46 2.31
C ASN A 64 3.10 18.95 2.48
N ALA A 65 3.81 18.32 1.54
CA ALA A 65 4.23 16.92 1.64
C ALA A 65 5.17 16.69 2.83
N SER A 66 6.16 17.57 3.03
CA SER A 66 7.09 17.50 4.18
C SER A 66 6.33 17.54 5.51
N GLN A 67 5.38 18.46 5.65
CA GLN A 67 4.54 18.58 6.84
C GLN A 67 3.57 17.40 7.01
N SER A 68 3.05 16.85 5.91
CA SER A 68 2.21 15.65 5.94
C SER A 68 2.99 14.44 6.45
N LEU A 69 4.20 14.19 5.94
CA LEU A 69 5.08 13.10 6.38
C LEU A 69 5.52 13.27 7.85
N ILE A 70 5.87 14.48 8.29
CA ILE A 70 6.26 14.77 9.68
C ILE A 70 5.13 14.46 10.67
N ASN A 71 3.88 14.71 10.29
CA ASN A 71 2.70 14.44 11.12
C ASN A 71 2.10 13.04 10.88
N SER A 72 2.68 12.25 9.98
CA SER A 72 2.21 10.90 9.64
C SER A 72 2.69 9.88 10.67
N ASN A 73 1.75 9.09 11.21
CA ASN A 73 2.10 7.93 12.03
C ASN A 73 2.57 6.78 11.12
N TRP A 74 3.86 6.49 11.19
CA TRP A 74 4.55 5.49 10.38
C TRP A 74 4.06 4.04 10.55
N LEU A 75 3.35 3.72 11.64
CA LEU A 75 2.73 2.40 11.83
C LEU A 75 1.38 2.26 11.14
N SER A 76 0.65 3.37 10.96
CA SER A 76 -0.71 3.38 10.42
C SER A 76 -0.80 3.87 8.98
N ASN A 77 0.22 4.58 8.48
CA ASN A 77 0.30 4.99 7.09
C ASN A 77 0.80 3.82 6.20
N PRO A 78 -0.03 3.28 5.29
CA PRO A 78 0.37 2.19 4.40
C PRO A 78 1.37 2.61 3.31
N HIS A 79 1.54 3.91 3.07
CA HIS A 79 2.38 4.49 2.01
C HIS A 79 3.60 5.23 2.55
N TYR A 80 4.01 4.93 3.79
CA TYR A 80 5.02 5.72 4.50
C TYR A 80 6.41 5.73 3.83
N LEU A 81 6.77 4.66 3.11
CA LEU A 81 8.03 4.63 2.34
C LEU A 81 7.89 5.37 1.02
N GLU A 82 6.74 5.23 0.36
CA GLU A 82 6.40 5.91 -0.89
C GLU A 82 6.33 7.44 -0.68
N ASP A 83 5.80 7.91 0.46
CA ASP A 83 5.80 9.32 0.85
C ASP A 83 7.24 9.87 1.05
N ILE A 84 8.13 9.05 1.64
CA ILE A 84 9.57 9.39 1.78
C ILE A 84 10.24 9.46 0.41
N GLU A 85 10.02 8.47 -0.46
CA GLU A 85 10.63 8.38 -1.79
C GLU A 85 10.11 9.49 -2.72
N HIS A 86 8.82 9.85 -2.62
CA HIS A 86 8.23 10.99 -3.31
C HIS A 86 8.82 12.32 -2.83
N LEU A 87 9.04 12.51 -1.53
CA LEU A 87 9.72 13.71 -1.02
C LEU A 87 11.18 13.81 -1.45
N ILE A 88 11.91 12.69 -1.46
CA ILE A 88 13.27 12.62 -2.02
C ILE A 88 13.27 13.08 -3.49
N TYR A 89 12.31 12.58 -4.28
CA TYR A 89 12.14 13.02 -5.67
C TYR A 89 11.86 14.52 -5.76
N GLN A 90 10.90 15.05 -4.98
CA GLN A 90 10.56 16.48 -5.00
C GLN A 90 11.74 17.38 -4.60
N PHE A 91 12.51 17.03 -3.57
CA PHE A 91 13.73 17.77 -3.21
C PHE A 91 14.76 17.73 -4.36
N ASN A 92 14.98 16.56 -4.99
CA ASN A 92 15.90 16.45 -6.12
C ASN A 92 15.45 17.28 -7.34
N GLN A 93 14.15 17.37 -7.62
CA GLN A 93 13.60 18.24 -8.69
C GLN A 93 13.78 19.74 -8.41
N THR A 94 14.13 20.14 -7.17
CA THR A 94 14.46 21.55 -6.93
C THR A 94 15.76 21.98 -7.62
N HIS A 95 16.70 21.06 -7.86
CA HIS A 95 18.05 21.34 -8.35
C HIS A 95 18.82 22.36 -7.48
N ILE A 96 18.60 22.31 -6.16
CA ILE A 96 19.23 23.17 -5.15
C ILE A 96 20.21 22.33 -4.32
N ASP A 97 21.47 22.74 -4.21
CA ASP A 97 22.48 21.95 -3.49
C ASP A 97 22.18 21.81 -1.99
N ASP A 98 21.64 22.85 -1.35
CA ASP A 98 21.20 22.80 0.06
C ASP A 98 20.01 21.85 0.29
N SER A 99 19.35 21.34 -0.76
CA SER A 99 18.32 20.29 -0.62
C SER A 99 18.91 18.93 -0.21
N ASN A 100 20.20 18.68 -0.46
CA ASN A 100 20.85 17.40 -0.22
C ASN A 100 20.78 16.94 1.25
N ILE A 101 20.83 17.87 2.21
CA ILE A 101 20.74 17.52 3.65
C ILE A 101 19.37 16.92 4.00
N PHE A 102 18.30 17.37 3.36
CA PHE A 102 16.95 16.84 3.53
C PHE A 102 16.84 15.45 2.88
N VAL A 103 17.35 15.31 1.65
CA VAL A 103 17.41 14.03 0.91
C VAL A 103 18.16 12.95 1.71
N GLN A 104 19.33 13.27 2.25
CA GLN A 104 20.11 12.34 3.09
C GLN A 104 19.39 12.01 4.41
N SER A 105 18.66 12.95 4.99
CA SER A 105 17.84 12.69 6.19
C SER A 105 16.67 11.76 5.88
N LEU A 106 16.00 11.94 4.73
CA LEU A 106 14.91 11.08 4.25
C LEU A 106 15.39 9.65 3.92
N TYR A 107 16.56 9.49 3.28
CA TYR A 107 17.17 8.17 3.12
C TYR A 107 17.43 7.48 4.48
N ASN A 108 17.94 8.23 5.46
CA ASN A 108 18.10 7.71 6.83
C ASN A 108 16.75 7.36 7.49
N SER A 109 15.69 8.15 7.27
CA SER A 109 14.33 7.84 7.72
C SER A 109 13.82 6.52 7.13
N ALA A 110 13.99 6.29 5.82
CA ALA A 110 13.63 5.03 5.17
C ALA A 110 14.42 3.83 5.75
N LEU A 111 15.71 4.00 6.05
CA LEU A 111 16.53 2.96 6.67
C LEU A 111 16.11 2.66 8.12
N ILE A 112 15.78 3.68 8.91
CA ILE A 112 15.27 3.52 10.28
C ILE A 112 13.90 2.83 10.25
N TYR A 113 12.98 3.27 9.39
CA TYR A 113 11.69 2.61 9.19
C TYR A 113 11.84 1.12 8.85
N LYS A 114 12.66 0.80 7.85
CA LYS A 114 12.90 -0.59 7.42
C LYS A 114 13.45 -1.46 8.56
N ARG A 115 14.32 -0.92 9.42
CA ARG A 115 14.82 -1.60 10.63
C ARG A 115 13.74 -1.76 11.72
N ASN A 116 12.99 -0.70 12.02
CA ASN A 116 11.89 -0.74 12.98
C ASN A 116 10.85 -1.80 12.60
N MET A 117 10.52 -1.90 11.31
CA MET A 117 9.54 -2.88 10.82
C MET A 117 9.96 -4.33 11.05
N ILE A 118 11.25 -4.62 11.25
CA ILE A 118 11.71 -5.96 11.68
C ILE A 118 11.26 -6.23 13.12
N GLU A 119 11.56 -5.33 14.06
CA GLU A 119 11.16 -5.47 15.47
C GLU A 119 9.63 -5.44 15.64
N VAL A 120 8.92 -4.58 14.89
CA VAL A 120 7.44 -4.54 14.82
C VAL A 120 6.88 -5.89 14.39
N ASN A 121 7.44 -6.51 13.33
CA ASN A 121 6.99 -7.81 12.86
C ASN A 121 7.33 -8.96 13.82
N ILE A 122 8.47 -8.90 14.53
CA ILE A 122 8.82 -9.85 15.58
C ILE A 122 7.79 -9.77 16.72
N LEU A 123 7.52 -8.57 17.23
CA LEU A 123 6.53 -8.33 18.29
C LEU A 123 5.12 -8.74 17.84
N LYS A 124 4.74 -8.40 16.60
CA LYS A 124 3.47 -8.80 15.99
C LYS A 124 3.28 -10.32 16.01
N ARG A 125 4.30 -11.10 15.60
CA ARG A 125 4.26 -12.57 15.61
C ARG A 125 4.14 -13.12 17.03
N GLN A 126 4.96 -12.65 17.96
CA GLN A 126 4.90 -13.08 19.37
C GLN A 126 3.52 -12.87 20.01
N LEU A 127 2.91 -11.70 19.77
CA LEU A 127 1.56 -11.40 20.25
C LEU A 127 0.49 -12.21 19.53
N GLN A 128 0.65 -12.49 18.23
CA GLN A 128 -0.25 -13.35 17.47
C GLN A 128 -0.21 -14.79 17.98
N ASP A 129 0.98 -15.32 18.28
CA ASP A 129 1.16 -16.68 18.79
C ASP A 129 0.54 -16.84 20.18
N ASP A 130 0.73 -15.88 21.08
CA ASP A 130 0.06 -15.85 22.40
C ASP A 130 -1.48 -15.86 22.27
N ILE A 131 -2.04 -15.03 21.39
CA ILE A 131 -3.49 -14.97 21.14
C ILE A 131 -4.00 -16.25 20.47
N ASN A 132 -3.26 -16.80 19.50
CA ASN A 132 -3.61 -18.06 18.84
C ASN A 132 -3.62 -19.22 19.84
N ASN A 133 -2.63 -19.30 20.73
CA ASN A 133 -2.55 -20.31 21.78
C ASN A 133 -3.72 -20.19 22.78
N LYS A 134 -4.05 -18.98 23.23
CA LYS A 134 -5.22 -18.72 24.09
C LYS A 134 -6.53 -19.10 23.40
N LEU A 135 -6.72 -18.67 22.15
CA LEU A 135 -7.91 -19.02 21.36
C LEU A 135 -8.03 -20.53 21.18
N ASN A 136 -6.93 -21.23 20.90
CA ASN A 136 -6.93 -22.68 20.74
C ASN A 136 -7.32 -23.39 22.05
N TYR A 137 -6.72 -23.00 23.18
CA TYR A 137 -7.09 -23.50 24.51
C TYR A 137 -8.58 -23.32 24.81
N TYR A 138 -9.11 -22.09 24.72
CA TYR A 138 -10.52 -21.83 25.01
C TYR A 138 -11.46 -22.57 24.05
N ARG A 139 -11.12 -22.65 22.74
CA ARG A 139 -11.91 -23.41 21.76
C ARG A 139 -11.95 -24.91 22.08
N GLN A 140 -10.84 -25.49 22.50
CA GLN A 140 -10.76 -26.91 22.89
C GLN A 140 -11.59 -27.19 24.14
N GLU A 141 -11.44 -26.39 25.19
CA GLU A 141 -12.21 -26.54 26.44
C GLU A 141 -13.72 -26.34 26.23
N ILE A 142 -14.11 -25.31 25.46
CA ILE A 142 -15.51 -25.04 25.11
C ILE A 142 -16.10 -26.18 24.27
N ALA A 143 -15.37 -26.68 23.26
CA ALA A 143 -15.82 -27.82 22.45
C ALA A 143 -15.96 -29.10 23.29
N SER A 144 -15.04 -29.33 24.24
CA SER A 144 -15.08 -30.44 25.19
C SER A 144 -16.31 -30.39 26.09
N ILE A 145 -16.65 -29.22 26.65
CA ILE A 145 -17.87 -29.02 27.44
C ILE A 145 -19.13 -29.20 26.59
N ASN A 146 -19.19 -28.59 25.40
CA ASN A 146 -20.35 -28.70 24.52
C ASN A 146 -20.62 -30.16 24.09
N ALA A 147 -19.56 -30.94 23.82
CA ALA A 147 -19.69 -32.37 23.55
C ALA A 147 -20.24 -33.13 24.77
N ARG A 148 -19.74 -32.86 25.99
CA ARG A 148 -20.27 -33.47 27.21
C ARG A 148 -21.73 -33.09 27.48
N LEU A 149 -22.10 -31.83 27.28
CA LEU A 149 -23.49 -31.35 27.41
C LEU A 149 -24.42 -32.09 26.45
N SER A 150 -24.07 -32.15 25.15
CA SER A 150 -24.85 -32.88 24.14
C SER A 150 -25.02 -34.38 24.49
N ILE A 151 -24.00 -35.02 25.08
CA ILE A 151 -24.10 -36.40 25.56
C ILE A 151 -25.04 -36.51 26.78
N MET A 152 -25.01 -35.55 27.71
CA MET A 152 -25.84 -35.53 28.92
C MET A 152 -27.31 -35.20 28.68
N GLU A 153 -27.61 -34.32 27.72
CA GLU A 153 -28.96 -33.88 27.35
C GLU A 153 -29.82 -35.02 26.76
N MET A 154 -29.18 -35.98 26.09
CA MET A 154 -29.85 -37.17 25.57
C MET A 154 -29.97 -38.30 26.61
N THR A 155 -31.09 -39.02 26.59
CA THR A 155 -31.27 -40.25 27.37
C THR A 155 -30.48 -41.40 26.76
N GLU A 156 -30.30 -42.51 27.49
CA GLU A 156 -29.62 -43.69 26.94
C GLU A 156 -30.40 -44.30 25.77
N GLU A 157 -31.73 -44.31 25.85
CA GLU A 157 -32.63 -44.75 24.79
C GLU A 157 -32.44 -43.92 23.50
N GLN A 158 -32.40 -42.59 23.62
CA GLN A 158 -32.18 -41.69 22.48
C GLN A 158 -30.81 -41.90 21.81
N HIS A 159 -29.75 -42.19 22.58
CA HIS A 159 -28.45 -42.57 22.01
C HIS A 159 -28.52 -43.91 21.26
N ILE A 160 -29.25 -44.89 21.79
CA ILE A 160 -29.45 -46.21 21.16
C ILE A 160 -30.26 -46.06 19.86
N GLU A 161 -31.34 -45.27 19.86
CA GLU A 161 -32.16 -44.96 18.69
C GLU A 161 -31.35 -44.29 17.59
N ASN A 162 -30.52 -43.30 17.93
CA ASN A 162 -29.63 -42.64 16.98
C ASN A 162 -28.64 -43.63 16.33
N ILE A 163 -28.02 -44.51 17.13
CA ILE A 163 -27.15 -45.58 16.61
C ILE A 163 -27.93 -46.53 15.69
N ALA A 164 -29.17 -46.88 16.02
CA ALA A 164 -30.02 -47.74 15.21
C ALA A 164 -30.38 -47.09 13.86
N MET A 165 -30.73 -45.79 13.87
CA MET A 165 -30.99 -44.99 12.67
C MET A 165 -29.76 -44.96 11.76
N ILE A 166 -28.57 -44.60 12.28
CA ILE A 166 -27.33 -44.56 11.49
C ILE A 166 -27.01 -45.94 10.90
N LYS A 167 -27.21 -47.03 11.67
CA LYS A 167 -27.05 -48.41 11.16
C LYS A 167 -28.05 -48.74 10.04
N SER A 168 -29.29 -48.25 10.10
CA SER A 168 -30.26 -48.41 8.99
C SER A 168 -29.78 -47.70 7.74
N THR A 169 -29.39 -46.42 7.86
CA THR A 169 -28.88 -45.62 6.73
C THR A 169 -27.63 -46.26 6.09
N ILE A 170 -26.71 -46.79 6.90
CA ILE A 170 -25.56 -47.57 6.40
C ILE A 170 -26.03 -48.80 5.62
N LYS A 171 -26.96 -49.58 6.16
CA LYS A 171 -27.50 -50.78 5.51
C LYS A 171 -28.19 -50.46 4.19
N GLU A 172 -29.00 -49.40 4.15
CA GLU A 172 -29.67 -48.91 2.94
C GLU A 172 -28.66 -48.48 1.87
N LYS A 173 -27.64 -47.69 2.25
CA LYS A 173 -26.57 -47.26 1.32
C LYS A 173 -25.70 -48.43 0.85
N GLN A 174 -25.43 -49.43 1.69
CA GLN A 174 -24.75 -50.67 1.31
C GLN A 174 -25.59 -51.51 0.33
N GLN A 175 -26.89 -51.62 0.55
CA GLN A 175 -27.82 -52.29 -0.37
C GLN A 175 -27.89 -51.55 -1.71
N TYR A 176 -27.94 -50.21 -1.69
CA TYR A 176 -27.92 -49.39 -2.90
C TYR A 176 -26.59 -49.54 -3.68
N TYR A 177 -25.44 -49.51 -3.00
CA TYR A 177 -24.13 -49.78 -3.62
C TYR A 177 -24.06 -51.19 -4.25
N THR A 178 -24.59 -52.19 -3.55
CA THR A 178 -24.67 -53.57 -4.05
C THR A 178 -25.59 -53.67 -5.28
N LYS A 179 -26.72 -52.98 -5.26
CA LYS A 179 -27.64 -52.85 -6.40
C LYS A 179 -26.94 -52.21 -7.61
N LEU A 180 -26.25 -51.09 -7.42
CA LEU A 180 -25.48 -50.42 -8.49
C LEU A 180 -24.42 -51.33 -9.10
N ARG A 181 -23.65 -52.07 -8.28
CA ARG A 181 -22.65 -53.03 -8.81
C ARG A 181 -23.27 -54.19 -9.59
N ARG A 182 -24.46 -54.66 -9.17
CA ARG A 182 -25.20 -55.70 -9.90
C ARG A 182 -25.74 -55.16 -11.23
N GLU A 183 -26.34 -53.97 -11.23
CA GLU A 183 -26.87 -53.34 -12.44
C GLU A 183 -25.76 -53.07 -13.45
N LEU A 184 -24.62 -52.50 -13.02
CA LEU A 184 -23.41 -52.35 -13.84
C LEU A 184 -22.96 -53.70 -14.44
N LYS A 185 -22.99 -54.79 -13.66
CA LYS A 185 -22.63 -56.13 -14.15
C LYS A 185 -23.57 -56.65 -15.22
N GLU A 186 -24.88 -56.47 -15.06
CA GLU A 186 -25.85 -56.95 -16.04
C GLU A 186 -25.89 -56.09 -17.32
N GLU A 187 -25.68 -54.77 -17.22
CA GLU A 187 -25.48 -53.89 -18.40
C GLU A 187 -24.23 -54.30 -19.20
N LEU A 188 -23.10 -54.56 -18.52
CA LEU A 188 -21.88 -55.06 -19.15
C LEU A 188 -22.05 -56.47 -19.75
N ARG A 189 -23.01 -57.28 -19.26
CA ARG A 189 -23.39 -58.58 -19.86
C ARG A 189 -24.29 -58.42 -21.07
N ALA A 190 -25.21 -57.45 -21.07
CA ALA A 190 -26.12 -57.20 -22.17
C ALA A 190 -25.38 -56.86 -23.47
N ILE A 191 -24.22 -56.21 -23.37
CA ILE A 191 -23.29 -55.94 -24.48
C ILE A 191 -22.32 -57.10 -24.80
N GLN A 192 -22.60 -58.32 -24.31
CA GLN A 192 -21.92 -59.58 -24.66
C GLN A 192 -20.43 -59.69 -24.27
N LEU A 193 -19.96 -58.94 -23.27
CA LEU A 193 -18.60 -59.14 -22.74
C LEU A 193 -18.47 -60.48 -22.00
N ASN A 194 -17.26 -61.07 -22.02
CA ASN A 194 -16.98 -62.28 -21.24
C ASN A 194 -16.95 -61.99 -19.73
N ASN A 195 -17.30 -62.99 -18.90
CA ASN A 195 -17.45 -62.77 -17.45
C ASN A 195 -16.15 -62.31 -16.76
N ASP A 196 -14.98 -62.73 -17.26
CA ASP A 196 -13.69 -62.40 -16.67
C ASP A 196 -13.34 -60.92 -16.89
N LEU A 197 -13.53 -60.42 -18.11
CA LEU A 197 -13.38 -59.00 -18.44
C LEU A 197 -14.38 -58.14 -17.65
N ILE A 198 -15.64 -58.58 -17.50
CA ILE A 198 -16.61 -57.87 -16.66
C ILE A 198 -16.13 -57.81 -15.20
N PHE A 199 -15.56 -58.90 -14.68
CA PHE A 199 -14.98 -58.91 -13.34
C PHE A 199 -13.80 -57.94 -13.23
N THR A 200 -12.84 -57.96 -14.17
CA THR A 200 -11.73 -57.01 -14.27
C THR A 200 -12.22 -55.56 -14.29
N LEU A 201 -13.14 -55.22 -15.20
CA LEU A 201 -13.68 -53.86 -15.37
C LEU A 201 -14.33 -53.31 -14.10
N ILE A 202 -15.02 -54.16 -13.31
CA ILE A 202 -15.69 -53.72 -12.08
C ILE A 202 -14.73 -53.71 -10.87
N SER A 203 -13.77 -54.64 -10.81
CA SER A 203 -12.85 -54.79 -9.67
C SER A 203 -11.66 -53.84 -9.71
N GLU A 204 -11.21 -53.44 -10.91
CA GLU A 204 -10.05 -52.56 -11.11
C GLU A 204 -10.42 -51.08 -11.24
N LEU A 205 -11.66 -50.69 -10.92
CA LEU A 205 -12.05 -49.28 -10.83
C LEU A 205 -11.25 -48.56 -9.74
N LYS A 206 -10.32 -47.70 -10.16
CA LYS A 206 -9.46 -46.87 -9.31
C LYS A 206 -9.85 -45.41 -9.47
N PHE A 207 -9.76 -44.66 -8.39
CA PHE A 207 -10.08 -43.23 -8.35
C PHE A 207 -8.87 -42.40 -7.93
N LYS A 208 -8.82 -41.15 -8.39
CA LYS A 208 -7.84 -40.14 -7.98
C LYS A 208 -8.55 -38.85 -7.59
N TYR A 209 -8.12 -38.26 -6.47
CA TYR A 209 -8.52 -36.91 -6.05
C TYR A 209 -7.42 -35.91 -6.45
N LYS A 210 -7.82 -34.72 -6.92
CA LYS A 210 -6.92 -33.58 -7.15
C LYS A 210 -7.58 -32.33 -6.60
N ALA A 211 -6.95 -31.68 -5.61
CA ALA A 211 -7.43 -30.39 -5.11
C ALA A 211 -7.36 -29.33 -6.22
N HIS A 212 -8.27 -28.35 -6.18
CA HIS A 212 -8.20 -27.17 -7.04
C HIS A 212 -8.58 -25.90 -6.27
N ASP A 213 -7.95 -24.79 -6.62
CA ASP A 213 -8.31 -23.46 -6.09
C ASP A 213 -9.25 -22.70 -7.05
N THR A 214 -9.43 -23.19 -8.28
CA THR A 214 -10.31 -22.62 -9.31
C THR A 214 -11.07 -23.71 -10.07
N ILE A 215 -12.28 -23.40 -10.55
CA ILE A 215 -13.32 -24.34 -11.04
C ILE A 215 -12.88 -25.20 -12.26
N ASN A 216 -11.75 -24.90 -12.89
CA ASN A 216 -11.29 -25.52 -14.14
C ASN A 216 -10.56 -26.86 -13.94
N CYS A 217 -11.32 -27.93 -13.69
CA CYS A 217 -10.83 -29.30 -13.84
C CYS A 217 -10.62 -29.66 -15.32
N SER A 218 -9.46 -30.22 -15.67
CA SER A 218 -9.25 -30.88 -16.96
C SER A 218 -10.15 -32.10 -17.11
N THR A 219 -10.49 -32.47 -18.35
CA THR A 219 -11.29 -33.68 -18.64
C THR A 219 -10.51 -34.96 -18.32
N TYR A 220 -9.18 -34.94 -18.45
CA TYR A 220 -8.29 -36.07 -18.22
C TYR A 220 -7.11 -35.69 -17.30
N LEU A 221 -6.49 -36.70 -16.70
CA LEU A 221 -5.30 -36.63 -15.82
C LEU A 221 -4.41 -37.86 -16.07
N GLY A 222 -3.70 -37.87 -17.20
CA GLY A 222 -3.17 -39.12 -17.78
C GLY A 222 -4.33 -40.03 -18.19
N ASP A 223 -4.18 -41.34 -17.98
CA ASP A 223 -5.17 -42.39 -18.30
C ASP A 223 -6.48 -42.33 -17.49
N TYR A 224 -6.69 -41.24 -16.75
CA TYR A 224 -7.79 -41.04 -15.83
C TYR A 224 -8.75 -39.95 -16.35
N LYS A 225 -10.02 -40.30 -16.55
CA LYS A 225 -11.09 -39.37 -16.97
C LYS A 225 -11.81 -38.79 -15.76
N LYS A 226 -12.16 -37.52 -15.82
CA LYS A 226 -12.93 -36.81 -14.77
C LYS A 226 -14.32 -37.44 -14.63
N ILE A 227 -14.78 -37.72 -13.40
CA ILE A 227 -16.18 -38.09 -13.18
C ILE A 227 -17.09 -36.85 -13.24
N ASN A 228 -18.31 -37.02 -13.72
CA ASN A 228 -19.31 -35.95 -13.73
C ASN A 228 -19.95 -35.79 -12.34
N LEU A 229 -19.24 -35.09 -11.45
CA LEU A 229 -19.70 -34.76 -10.10
C LEU A 229 -19.32 -33.30 -9.77
N VAL A 230 -20.26 -32.55 -9.20
CA VAL A 230 -20.02 -31.17 -8.74
C VAL A 230 -19.34 -31.22 -7.38
N SER A 231 -18.12 -30.70 -7.30
CA SER A 231 -17.35 -30.53 -6.08
C SER A 231 -16.72 -29.14 -6.10
N PRO A 232 -16.91 -28.28 -5.08
CA PRO A 232 -16.42 -26.91 -5.10
C PRO A 232 -14.91 -26.76 -4.91
N TYR A 233 -14.19 -27.80 -4.50
CA TYR A 233 -12.77 -27.72 -4.08
C TYR A 233 -11.88 -28.84 -4.65
N ALA A 234 -12.40 -29.70 -5.51
CA ALA A 234 -11.66 -30.87 -6.00
C ALA A 234 -12.21 -31.48 -7.29
N CYS A 235 -11.30 -31.93 -8.14
CA CYS A 235 -11.57 -32.80 -9.27
C CYS A 235 -11.41 -34.26 -8.84
N ILE A 236 -12.38 -35.11 -9.19
CA ILE A 236 -12.27 -36.56 -9.03
C ILE A 236 -12.16 -37.20 -10.42
N TYR A 237 -11.26 -38.16 -10.57
CA TYR A 237 -11.04 -38.92 -11.80
C TYR A 237 -11.09 -40.43 -11.54
N TYR A 238 -11.36 -41.22 -12.57
CA TYR A 238 -11.25 -42.69 -12.56
C TYR A 238 -10.40 -43.17 -13.72
N ASN A 239 -9.79 -44.36 -13.62
CA ASN A 239 -8.86 -44.97 -14.58
C ASN A 239 -9.51 -45.46 -15.90
N HIS A 240 -10.31 -44.59 -16.53
CA HIS A 240 -11.06 -44.85 -17.75
C HIS A 240 -10.22 -45.49 -18.86
N ASP A 241 -9.08 -44.90 -19.24
CA ASP A 241 -8.34 -45.37 -20.42
C ASP A 241 -7.63 -46.70 -20.13
N GLU A 242 -7.19 -46.93 -18.89
CA GLU A 242 -6.69 -48.23 -18.41
C GLU A 242 -7.75 -49.34 -18.54
N LEU A 243 -9.03 -49.02 -18.31
CA LEU A 243 -10.12 -49.99 -18.38
C LEU A 243 -10.65 -50.19 -19.81
N ILE A 244 -10.81 -49.11 -20.58
CA ILE A 244 -11.36 -49.14 -21.94
C ILE A 244 -10.40 -49.80 -22.94
N THR A 245 -9.08 -49.67 -22.75
CA THR A 245 -8.09 -50.36 -23.59
C THR A 245 -8.12 -51.89 -23.46
N LYS A 246 -8.71 -52.44 -22.38
CA LYS A 246 -8.91 -53.90 -22.19
C LYS A 246 -10.13 -54.44 -22.94
N VAL A 247 -10.88 -53.58 -23.61
CA VAL A 247 -12.18 -53.89 -24.23
C VAL A 247 -12.03 -53.93 -25.76
N PRO A 248 -12.63 -54.92 -26.46
CA PRO A 248 -12.70 -54.92 -27.92
C PRO A 248 -13.32 -53.62 -28.49
N VAL A 249 -12.70 -53.08 -29.54
CA VAL A 249 -13.00 -51.74 -30.08
C VAL A 249 -14.48 -51.51 -30.38
N ASN A 250 -15.18 -52.54 -30.86
CA ASN A 250 -16.61 -52.50 -31.18
C ASN A 250 -17.55 -52.30 -29.96
N HIS A 251 -17.07 -52.52 -28.73
CA HIS A 251 -17.85 -52.33 -27.50
C HIS A 251 -17.45 -51.09 -26.68
N GLN A 252 -16.31 -50.45 -26.99
CA GLN A 252 -15.76 -49.35 -26.17
C GLN A 252 -16.73 -48.18 -26.00
N GLN A 253 -17.44 -47.77 -27.06
CA GLN A 253 -18.41 -46.67 -26.98
C GLN A 253 -19.59 -46.98 -26.03
N GLN A 254 -20.05 -48.23 -26.00
CA GLN A 254 -21.15 -48.67 -25.13
C GLN A 254 -20.69 -48.67 -23.66
N ILE A 255 -19.47 -49.14 -23.39
CA ILE A 255 -18.90 -49.12 -22.03
C ILE A 255 -18.67 -47.69 -21.53
N ASN A 256 -18.25 -46.76 -22.39
CA ASN A 256 -18.12 -45.35 -22.01
C ASN A 256 -19.45 -44.80 -21.46
N VAL A 257 -20.57 -45.08 -22.12
CA VAL A 257 -21.93 -44.68 -21.68
C VAL A 257 -22.31 -45.36 -20.35
N ILE A 258 -22.05 -46.66 -20.22
CA ILE A 258 -22.31 -47.41 -18.98
C ILE A 258 -21.47 -46.83 -17.82
N PHE A 259 -20.18 -46.56 -18.03
CA PHE A 259 -19.28 -46.02 -17.01
C PHE A 259 -19.65 -44.59 -16.62
N GLU A 260 -20.00 -43.72 -17.57
CA GLU A 260 -20.49 -42.36 -17.27
C GLU A 260 -21.74 -42.37 -16.39
N HIS A 261 -22.58 -43.41 -16.48
CA HIS A 261 -23.75 -43.58 -15.62
C HIS A 261 -23.43 -44.14 -14.23
N TYR A 262 -22.65 -45.22 -14.14
CA TYR A 262 -22.47 -45.99 -12.89
C TYR A 262 -21.26 -45.53 -12.05
N VAL A 263 -20.14 -45.14 -12.66
CA VAL A 263 -18.91 -44.81 -11.93
C VAL A 263 -19.09 -43.61 -10.97
N PRO A 264 -19.74 -42.50 -11.35
CA PRO A 264 -19.98 -41.39 -10.42
C PRO A 264 -20.86 -41.79 -9.23
N LYS A 265 -21.86 -42.65 -9.45
CA LYS A 265 -22.77 -43.15 -8.40
C LYS A 265 -22.06 -44.08 -7.41
N LEU A 266 -21.26 -45.01 -7.94
CA LEU A 266 -20.46 -45.93 -7.13
C LEU A 266 -19.45 -45.16 -6.26
N TRP A 267 -18.74 -44.18 -6.84
CA TRP A 267 -17.86 -43.29 -6.10
C TRP A 267 -18.59 -42.56 -4.98
N HIS A 268 -19.68 -41.86 -5.31
CA HIS A 268 -20.43 -41.06 -4.36
C HIS A 268 -20.91 -41.88 -3.16
N THR A 269 -21.57 -43.02 -3.39
CA THR A 269 -22.06 -43.88 -2.31
C THR A 269 -20.93 -44.53 -1.51
N MET A 270 -19.79 -44.86 -2.12
CA MET A 270 -18.61 -45.35 -1.40
C MET A 270 -18.06 -44.29 -0.43
N VAL A 271 -18.02 -43.03 -0.86
CA VAL A 271 -17.55 -41.88 -0.07
C VAL A 271 -18.56 -41.48 1.01
N GLU A 272 -19.88 -41.52 0.74
CA GLU A 272 -20.90 -41.32 1.79
C GLU A 272 -20.77 -42.36 2.92
N LEU A 273 -20.44 -43.62 2.58
CA LEU A 273 -20.26 -44.69 3.55
C LEU A 273 -18.97 -44.52 4.37
N ASN A 274 -17.82 -44.35 3.70
CA ASN A 274 -16.49 -44.52 4.30
C ASN A 274 -15.59 -43.28 4.25
N GLY A 275 -16.05 -42.20 3.63
CA GLY A 275 -15.24 -41.04 3.29
C GLY A 275 -14.18 -41.36 2.25
N HIS A 276 -13.13 -40.53 2.19
CA HIS A 276 -11.94 -40.81 1.40
C HIS A 276 -10.73 -40.08 2.00
N PHE A 277 -9.67 -40.84 2.24
CA PHE A 277 -8.35 -40.38 2.61
C PHE A 277 -7.50 -40.26 1.35
N GLU A 278 -6.85 -39.11 1.15
CA GLU A 278 -5.96 -38.88 0.01
C GLU A 278 -4.49 -38.91 0.49
N PRO A 279 -3.72 -39.97 0.20
CA PRO A 279 -2.35 -40.14 0.67
C PRO A 279 -1.42 -39.00 0.25
N ASN A 280 -1.58 -38.45 -0.97
CA ASN A 280 -0.70 -37.40 -1.49
C ASN A 280 -0.80 -36.07 -0.71
N TYR A 281 -1.89 -35.88 0.05
CA TYR A 281 -2.09 -34.72 0.93
C TYR A 281 -2.13 -35.09 2.42
N GLY A 282 -1.91 -36.37 2.77
CA GLY A 282 -1.91 -36.86 4.14
C GLY A 282 -3.19 -36.60 4.95
N LYS A 283 -4.35 -36.43 4.28
CA LYS A 283 -5.58 -35.96 4.95
C LYS A 283 -6.86 -36.64 4.47
N GLN A 284 -7.84 -36.71 5.38
CA GLN A 284 -9.22 -37.06 5.05
C GLN A 284 -9.88 -35.90 4.30
N VAL A 285 -10.11 -36.07 2.99
CA VAL A 285 -10.67 -35.01 2.12
C VAL A 285 -12.20 -35.00 2.11
N PHE A 286 -12.84 -36.14 2.36
CA PHE A 286 -14.29 -36.23 2.63
C PHE A 286 -14.50 -36.73 4.06
N ASN A 287 -14.66 -35.79 5.00
CA ASN A 287 -14.59 -36.04 6.45
C ASN A 287 -15.98 -36.12 7.15
N SER A 288 -17.06 -36.11 6.37
CA SER A 288 -18.42 -36.44 6.81
C SER A 288 -18.82 -37.71 6.07
N TYR A 289 -19.04 -38.79 6.82
CA TYR A 289 -19.37 -40.12 6.29
C TYR A 289 -19.93 -41.03 7.38
N LEU A 290 -20.85 -41.90 7.00
CA LEU A 290 -21.73 -42.61 7.94
C LEU A 290 -20.98 -43.52 8.93
N GLN A 291 -19.87 -44.16 8.53
CA GLN A 291 -19.08 -44.99 9.45
C GLN A 291 -18.43 -44.18 10.57
N LYS A 292 -18.02 -42.92 10.32
CA LYS A 292 -17.50 -42.02 11.36
C LYS A 292 -18.61 -41.59 12.31
N ASP A 293 -19.78 -41.27 11.77
CA ASP A 293 -20.95 -40.88 12.57
C ASP A 293 -21.40 -42.04 13.46
N LEU A 294 -21.35 -43.28 12.96
CA LEU A 294 -21.57 -44.49 13.75
C LEU A 294 -20.52 -44.67 14.86
N ILE A 295 -19.23 -44.50 14.58
CA ILE A 295 -18.17 -44.59 15.60
C ILE A 295 -18.40 -43.52 16.69
N ASN A 296 -18.66 -42.27 16.30
CA ASN A 296 -18.95 -41.16 17.21
C ASN A 296 -20.18 -41.46 18.08
N ALA A 297 -21.28 -41.94 17.49
CA ALA A 297 -22.50 -42.26 18.23
C ALA A 297 -22.28 -43.40 19.25
N ASN A 298 -21.54 -44.46 18.88
CA ASN A 298 -21.17 -45.53 19.83
C ASN A 298 -20.28 -45.00 20.97
N ASN A 299 -19.32 -44.13 20.67
CA ASN A 299 -18.47 -43.49 21.69
C ASN A 299 -19.29 -42.61 22.63
N ASN A 300 -20.25 -41.83 22.10
CA ASN A 300 -21.16 -41.02 22.90
C ASN A 300 -22.04 -41.86 23.84
N LEU A 301 -22.56 -43.00 23.37
CA LEU A 301 -23.29 -43.96 24.22
C LEU A 301 -22.39 -44.59 25.29
N ALA A 302 -21.16 -44.97 24.94
CA ALA A 302 -20.20 -45.51 25.90
C ALA A 302 -19.87 -44.49 27.01
N GLU A 303 -19.64 -43.23 26.62
CA GLU A 303 -19.43 -42.13 27.57
C GLU A 303 -20.70 -41.90 28.40
N ARG A 304 -21.90 -41.84 27.81
CA ARG A 304 -23.18 -41.71 28.56
C ARG A 304 -23.33 -42.76 29.66
N ARG A 305 -22.96 -44.00 29.37
CA ARG A 305 -22.96 -45.11 30.35
C ARG A 305 -21.91 -44.93 31.44
N LEU A 306 -20.72 -44.43 31.11
CA LEU A 306 -19.69 -44.06 32.10
C LEU A 306 -20.15 -42.88 32.97
N MET A 307 -20.85 -41.90 32.37
CA MET A 307 -21.44 -40.76 33.08
C MET A 307 -22.46 -41.23 34.12
N SER A 308 -23.35 -42.17 33.76
CA SER A 308 -24.40 -42.71 34.65
C SER A 308 -23.87 -43.60 35.78
N LYS A 309 -22.69 -44.22 35.64
CA LYS A 309 -22.07 -45.07 36.67
C LYS A 309 -21.36 -44.28 37.79
N LYS A 310 -21.02 -43.01 37.56
CA LYS A 310 -20.37 -42.16 38.55
C LYS A 310 -21.43 -41.38 39.32
N THR A 311 -21.33 -41.34 40.65
CA THR A 311 -22.15 -40.46 41.48
C THR A 311 -21.91 -39.01 41.05
N ARG A 312 -22.95 -38.35 40.54
CA ARG A 312 -22.89 -36.96 40.07
C ARG A 312 -23.82 -36.08 40.89
N PRO A 313 -23.52 -34.78 41.05
CA PRO A 313 -24.49 -33.83 41.58
C PRO A 313 -25.74 -33.82 40.70
N CYS A 314 -26.92 -33.66 41.31
CA CYS A 314 -28.18 -33.52 40.55
C CYS A 314 -28.15 -32.30 39.59
N ASP A 315 -27.28 -31.32 39.85
CA ASP A 315 -27.07 -30.11 39.03
C ASP A 315 -25.93 -30.24 37.99
N ALA A 316 -25.53 -31.46 37.59
CA ALA A 316 -24.36 -31.68 36.73
C ALA A 316 -24.41 -30.89 35.39
N ILE A 317 -25.59 -30.79 34.76
CA ILE A 317 -25.77 -30.02 33.52
C ILE A 317 -25.54 -28.52 33.78
N SER A 318 -26.15 -27.94 34.82
CA SER A 318 -25.96 -26.51 35.09
C SER A 318 -24.54 -26.19 35.59
N LEU A 319 -23.83 -27.14 36.20
CA LEU A 319 -22.40 -26.99 36.53
C LEU A 319 -21.54 -26.86 35.26
N GLU A 320 -21.77 -27.71 34.25
CA GLU A 320 -21.10 -27.60 32.94
C GLU A 320 -21.49 -26.29 32.22
N ILE A 321 -22.77 -25.87 32.27
CA ILE A 321 -23.21 -24.57 31.72
C ILE A 321 -22.55 -23.39 32.47
N LYS A 322 -22.42 -23.46 33.80
CA LYS A 322 -21.70 -22.44 34.59
C LYS A 322 -20.22 -22.37 34.18
N GLN A 323 -19.56 -23.52 33.98
CA GLN A 323 -18.18 -23.59 33.50
C GLN A 323 -18.03 -23.07 32.07
N LEU A 324 -18.97 -23.37 31.17
CA LEU A 324 -19.02 -22.83 29.82
C LEU A 324 -19.13 -21.30 29.82
N ARG A 325 -20.03 -20.73 30.65
CA ARG A 325 -20.17 -19.27 30.81
C ARG A 325 -18.89 -18.65 31.36
N LYS A 326 -18.26 -19.28 32.35
CA LYS A 326 -16.98 -18.86 32.92
C LYS A 326 -15.87 -18.80 31.85
N LEU A 327 -15.67 -19.87 31.08
CA LEU A 327 -14.64 -19.91 30.03
C LEU A 327 -14.89 -18.88 28.91
N ASN A 328 -16.14 -18.64 28.53
CA ASN A 328 -16.45 -17.58 27.55
C ASN A 328 -16.13 -16.18 28.09
N PHE A 329 -16.39 -15.92 29.38
CA PHE A 329 -16.00 -14.68 30.03
C PHE A 329 -14.47 -14.54 30.15
N GLU A 330 -13.77 -15.60 30.57
CA GLU A 330 -12.31 -15.65 30.64
C GLU A 330 -11.67 -15.43 29.26
N MET A 331 -12.17 -16.08 28.20
CA MET A 331 -11.72 -15.85 26.82
C MET A 331 -11.86 -14.38 26.39
N ASN A 332 -13.00 -13.76 26.67
CA ASN A 332 -13.26 -12.36 26.30
C ASN A 332 -12.46 -11.34 27.14
N THR A 333 -11.98 -11.73 28.32
CA THR A 333 -11.16 -10.86 29.19
C THR A 333 -9.66 -11.07 29.01
N ALA A 334 -9.22 -12.30 28.70
CA ALA A 334 -7.82 -12.65 28.45
C ALA A 334 -7.32 -12.23 27.06
N ILE A 335 -8.23 -12.03 26.10
CA ILE A 335 -7.91 -11.61 24.73
C ILE A 335 -8.28 -10.12 24.56
N ASN A 336 -7.26 -9.26 24.47
CA ASN A 336 -7.48 -7.84 24.26
C ASN A 336 -7.95 -7.54 22.82
N ARG A 337 -9.25 -7.36 22.64
CA ARG A 337 -9.89 -7.05 21.35
C ARG A 337 -9.38 -5.76 20.70
N PHE A 338 -8.93 -4.77 21.47
CA PHE A 338 -8.41 -3.51 20.92
C PHE A 338 -7.02 -3.65 20.25
N LEU A 339 -6.37 -4.80 20.40
CA LEU A 339 -5.12 -5.15 19.73
C LEU A 339 -5.36 -5.87 18.38
N LEU A 340 -6.60 -6.24 18.08
CA LEU A 340 -6.97 -7.12 16.96
C LEU A 340 -7.75 -6.39 15.86
N ASP A 341 -7.69 -6.93 14.65
CA ASP A 341 -8.64 -6.66 13.56
C ASP A 341 -9.83 -7.63 13.59
N ASP A 342 -10.75 -7.46 12.64
CA ASP A 342 -11.95 -8.28 12.47
C ASP A 342 -11.63 -9.77 12.19
N ASN A 343 -10.43 -10.06 11.68
CA ASN A 343 -9.92 -11.41 11.41
C ASN A 343 -9.16 -12.01 12.60
N ASN A 344 -9.19 -11.37 13.77
CA ASN A 344 -8.44 -11.73 14.97
C ASN A 344 -6.92 -11.74 14.75
N GLN A 345 -6.41 -10.90 13.84
CA GLN A 345 -4.98 -10.67 13.64
C GLN A 345 -4.51 -9.41 14.37
N ILE A 346 -3.26 -9.39 14.84
CA ILE A 346 -2.67 -8.21 15.50
C ILE A 346 -2.66 -7.01 14.53
N ASN A 347 -3.36 -5.94 14.92
CA ASN A 347 -3.42 -4.70 14.17
C ASN A 347 -2.38 -3.70 14.71
N ILE A 348 -1.30 -3.50 13.92
CA ILE A 348 -0.16 -2.67 14.30
C ILE A 348 -0.46 -1.16 14.32
N SER A 349 -1.53 -0.74 13.65
CA SER A 349 -1.99 0.65 13.57
C SER A 349 -2.71 1.11 14.84
N THR A 350 -2.97 0.21 15.79
CA THR A 350 -3.75 0.51 17.01
C THR A 350 -2.91 1.21 18.08
N PRO A 351 -3.51 2.14 18.86
CA PRO A 351 -2.86 2.69 20.06
C PRO A 351 -2.47 1.59 21.08
N THR A 352 -3.22 0.49 21.10
CA THR A 352 -2.94 -0.67 21.94
C THR A 352 -1.68 -1.41 21.50
N PHE A 353 -1.42 -1.56 20.20
CA PHE A 353 -0.13 -2.06 19.71
C PHE A 353 1.01 -1.07 20.01
N TYR A 354 0.78 0.23 19.81
CA TYR A 354 1.79 1.24 20.12
C TYR A 354 2.26 1.20 21.59
N SER A 355 1.36 0.98 22.55
CA SER A 355 1.74 0.84 23.96
C SER A 355 2.57 -0.44 24.26
N LYS A 356 2.43 -1.50 23.44
CA LYS A 356 3.32 -2.68 23.47
C LYS A 356 4.65 -2.43 22.80
N LEU A 357 4.69 -1.54 21.80
CA LEU A 357 5.91 -1.15 21.09
C LEU A 357 6.74 -0.11 21.88
N ALA A 358 6.10 0.75 22.67
CA ALA A 358 6.71 1.85 23.42
C ALA A 358 8.01 1.49 24.19
N PRO A 359 8.12 0.34 24.90
CA PRO A 359 9.36 -0.03 25.58
C PRO A 359 10.56 -0.21 24.65
N LEU A 360 10.36 -0.57 23.38
CA LEU A 360 11.46 -0.73 22.43
C LEU A 360 12.11 0.61 22.04
N PHE A 361 11.36 1.73 22.11
CA PHE A 361 11.92 3.07 21.94
C PHE A 361 12.81 3.45 23.14
N SER A 362 12.30 3.27 24.37
CA SER A 362 13.05 3.55 25.61
C SER A 362 14.36 2.77 25.69
N ASN A 363 14.37 1.55 25.15
CA ASN A 363 15.52 0.65 25.14
C ASN A 363 16.44 0.87 23.92
N GLY A 364 16.17 1.87 23.07
CA GLY A 364 16.98 2.23 21.89
C GLY A 364 16.94 1.23 20.73
N LYS A 365 16.12 0.17 20.81
CA LYS A 365 15.99 -0.87 19.77
C LYS A 365 15.32 -0.36 18.50
N ILE A 366 14.34 0.52 18.65
CA ILE A 366 13.69 1.26 17.56
C ILE A 366 13.85 2.75 17.81
N LYS A 367 13.76 3.55 16.74
CA LYS A 367 13.88 5.01 16.78
C LYS A 367 12.76 5.62 15.96
N ASP A 368 12.32 6.83 16.28
CA ASP A 368 11.40 7.56 15.40
C ASP A 368 12.06 7.72 14.01
N PRO A 369 11.45 7.23 12.91
CA PRO A 369 12.02 7.36 11.58
C PRO A 369 12.19 8.81 11.14
N ILE A 370 11.25 9.71 11.45
CA ILE A 370 11.20 11.05 10.85
C ILE A 370 11.89 12.13 11.67
N ILE A 371 12.28 11.84 12.92
CA ILE A 371 12.73 12.88 13.87
C ILE A 371 13.87 13.75 13.35
N ASN A 372 14.85 13.19 12.65
CA ASN A 372 15.97 13.95 12.09
C ASN A 372 15.52 14.88 10.95
N PHE A 373 14.62 14.42 10.08
CA PHE A 373 14.06 15.24 9.00
C PHE A 373 13.15 16.34 9.56
N ALA A 374 12.33 16.02 10.57
CA ALA A 374 11.49 16.99 11.28
C ALA A 374 12.32 18.07 11.98
N LEU A 375 13.48 17.71 12.55
CA LEU A 375 14.43 18.67 13.14
C LEU A 375 15.04 19.61 12.09
N LEU A 376 15.41 19.10 10.91
CA LEU A 376 15.88 19.94 9.79
C LEU A 376 14.79 20.90 9.31
N CYS A 377 13.55 20.41 9.12
CA CYS A 377 12.42 21.22 8.66
C CYS A 377 12.02 22.35 9.64
N LYS A 378 12.40 22.20 10.92
CA LYS A 378 12.19 23.20 11.99
C LYS A 378 13.42 24.08 12.25
N ASN A 379 14.57 23.77 11.66
CA ASN A 379 15.81 24.53 11.86
C ASN A 379 15.82 25.77 10.96
N LYS A 380 15.52 26.93 11.54
CA LYS A 380 15.45 28.22 10.83
C LYS A 380 16.68 28.49 9.96
N ASN A 381 17.90 28.23 10.45
CA ASN A 381 19.12 28.50 9.70
C ASN A 381 19.30 27.58 8.48
N VAL A 382 18.74 26.38 8.51
CA VAL A 382 18.75 25.44 7.36
C VAL A 382 17.67 25.84 6.35
N ILE A 383 16.47 26.21 6.84
CA ILE A 383 15.39 26.70 5.99
C ILE A 383 15.77 28.00 5.28
N GLU A 384 16.38 28.97 5.98
CA GLU A 384 16.79 30.25 5.43
C GLU A 384 17.79 30.10 4.28
N LYS A 385 18.76 29.20 4.42
CA LYS A 385 19.71 28.84 3.36
C LYS A 385 19.02 28.20 2.15
N PHE A 386 18.15 27.20 2.40
CA PHE A 386 17.37 26.56 1.35
C PHE A 386 16.47 27.55 0.61
N THR A 387 15.76 28.44 1.31
CA THR A 387 14.90 29.45 0.69
C THR A 387 15.67 30.56 0.01
N GLN A 388 16.90 30.86 0.44
CA GLN A 388 17.80 31.76 -0.28
C GLN A 388 18.18 31.17 -1.64
N GLN A 389 18.71 29.94 -1.69
CA GLN A 389 19.05 29.29 -2.97
C GLN A 389 17.81 29.10 -3.86
N TYR A 390 16.63 28.84 -3.26
CA TYR A 390 15.37 28.78 -4.01
C TYR A 390 14.97 30.15 -4.59
N ALA A 391 15.20 31.25 -3.86
CA ALA A 391 15.00 32.60 -4.37
C ALA A 391 16.01 32.96 -5.48
N GLU A 392 17.26 32.48 -5.40
CA GLU A 392 18.25 32.63 -6.46
C GLU A 392 17.79 31.90 -7.73
N LYS A 393 17.32 30.65 -7.61
CA LYS A 393 16.72 29.88 -8.71
C LYS A 393 15.56 30.62 -9.38
N ILE A 394 14.58 31.12 -8.61
CA ILE A 394 13.42 31.86 -9.15
C ILE A 394 13.84 33.06 -10.00
N LEU A 395 14.94 33.75 -9.65
CA LEU A 395 15.44 34.89 -10.41
C LEU A 395 16.28 34.48 -11.62
N GLN A 396 17.03 33.38 -11.54
CA GLN A 396 17.79 32.81 -12.67
C GLN A 396 16.86 32.25 -13.77
N GLU A 397 15.72 31.65 -13.37
CA GLU A 397 14.70 31.12 -14.28
C GLU A 397 13.69 32.19 -14.76
N TYR A 398 13.84 33.46 -14.31
CA TYR A 398 12.93 34.54 -14.68
C TYR A 398 13.06 34.90 -16.18
N PRO A 399 11.97 35.26 -16.89
CA PRO A 399 12.02 35.51 -18.33
C PRO A 399 13.01 36.61 -18.71
N LYS A 400 13.99 36.30 -19.56
CA LYS A 400 15.07 37.24 -19.95
C LYS A 400 14.55 38.54 -20.56
N GLU A 401 13.45 38.48 -21.30
CA GLU A 401 12.72 39.64 -21.86
C GLU A 401 12.12 40.59 -20.81
N LEU A 402 12.00 40.14 -19.56
CA LEU A 402 11.58 40.92 -18.39
C LEU A 402 12.78 41.25 -17.47
N THR A 403 14.01 41.07 -17.93
CA THR A 403 15.23 41.47 -17.24
C THR A 403 16.05 42.42 -18.09
N PHE A 404 16.84 43.28 -17.45
CA PHE A 404 17.80 44.15 -18.12
C PHE A 404 19.00 44.40 -17.21
N ASN A 405 20.15 44.69 -17.82
CA ASN A 405 21.36 45.01 -17.08
C ASN A 405 21.46 46.54 -16.92
N ILE A 406 22.12 46.94 -15.83
CA ILE A 406 22.52 48.31 -15.53
C ILE A 406 24.05 48.32 -15.62
N GLU A 407 24.58 49.22 -16.44
CA GLU A 407 26.02 49.38 -16.71
C GLU A 407 26.79 49.90 -15.48
N GLU A 408 28.12 49.81 -15.50
CA GLU A 408 28.99 50.32 -14.41
C GLU A 408 28.85 51.83 -14.19
N ASN A 409 28.45 52.58 -15.22
CA ASN A 409 28.14 54.01 -15.17
C ASN A 409 26.70 54.29 -14.66
N GLY A 410 25.91 53.25 -14.34
CA GLY A 410 24.53 53.34 -13.89
C GLY A 410 23.48 53.46 -15.00
N THR A 411 23.85 53.55 -16.27
CA THR A 411 22.89 53.62 -17.38
C THR A 411 22.23 52.26 -17.65
N PHE A 412 21.00 52.27 -18.16
CA PHE A 412 20.30 51.07 -18.60
C PHE A 412 19.33 51.41 -19.73
N THR A 413 18.94 50.40 -20.51
CA THR A 413 17.85 50.52 -21.48
C THR A 413 16.69 49.63 -21.06
N LEU A 414 15.51 50.22 -20.84
CA LEU A 414 14.30 49.44 -20.56
C LEU A 414 13.81 48.73 -21.84
N PRO A 415 13.64 47.39 -21.84
CA PRO A 415 13.03 46.70 -22.97
C PRO A 415 11.56 47.09 -23.11
N LYS A 416 11.00 46.92 -24.32
CA LYS A 416 9.63 47.38 -24.65
C LYS A 416 8.56 46.63 -23.83
N ILE A 417 8.11 47.26 -22.75
CA ILE A 417 7.07 46.74 -21.86
C ILE A 417 5.72 46.69 -22.59
N ARG A 418 5.15 45.49 -22.77
CA ARG A 418 3.85 45.27 -23.42
C ARG A 418 2.68 45.11 -22.43
N ALA A 419 2.96 44.97 -21.14
CA ALA A 419 1.95 44.75 -20.11
C ALA A 419 1.29 46.07 -19.67
N LYS A 420 -0.05 46.05 -19.51
CA LYS A 420 -0.84 47.23 -19.06
C LYS A 420 -0.60 47.61 -17.59
N HIS A 421 -0.16 46.67 -16.79
CA HIS A 421 0.30 46.90 -15.42
C HIS A 421 1.65 46.22 -15.24
N TYR A 422 2.61 46.96 -14.72
CA TYR A 422 3.94 46.47 -14.43
C TYR A 422 4.54 47.23 -13.25
N LYS A 423 5.57 46.64 -12.65
CA LYS A 423 6.51 47.29 -11.75
C LYS A 423 7.92 47.07 -12.29
N ILE A 424 8.81 48.03 -12.07
CA ILE A 424 10.23 47.86 -12.34
C ILE A 424 10.93 47.78 -10.99
N VAL A 425 11.78 46.77 -10.77
CA VAL A 425 12.62 46.64 -9.59
C VAL A 425 14.07 46.76 -10.03
N LEU A 426 14.77 47.78 -9.51
CA LEU A 426 16.20 47.99 -9.72
C LEU A 426 16.94 47.49 -8.47
N ASN A 427 17.78 46.47 -8.61
CA ASN A 427 18.71 46.07 -7.56
C ASN A 427 19.94 46.97 -7.63
N VAL A 428 20.04 47.96 -6.74
CA VAL A 428 21.12 48.96 -6.73
C VAL A 428 22.32 48.44 -5.94
N ASN A 429 22.09 47.74 -4.82
CA ASN A 429 23.12 46.94 -4.15
C ASN A 429 22.49 45.76 -3.39
N LYS A 430 23.30 44.98 -2.67
CA LYS A 430 22.84 43.78 -1.94
C LYS A 430 21.75 44.02 -0.90
N ASN A 431 21.64 45.25 -0.37
CA ASN A 431 20.72 45.61 0.72
C ASN A 431 19.72 46.70 0.29
N TYR A 432 19.60 46.99 -1.01
CA TYR A 432 18.92 48.20 -1.48
C TYR A 432 18.30 48.02 -2.86
N SER A 433 16.99 48.30 -2.98
CA SER A 433 16.26 48.31 -4.24
C SER A 433 15.30 49.47 -4.36
N VAL A 434 15.10 49.92 -5.60
CA VAL A 434 14.08 50.90 -5.97
C VAL A 434 12.99 50.19 -6.76
N ILE A 435 11.74 50.32 -6.32
CA ILE A 435 10.56 49.74 -6.96
C ILE A 435 9.72 50.85 -7.57
N TYR A 436 9.64 50.90 -8.89
CA TYR A 436 8.69 51.76 -9.61
C TYR A 436 7.37 51.05 -9.85
N ASN A 437 6.25 51.75 -9.65
CA ASN A 437 4.91 51.23 -9.86
C ASN A 437 4.25 51.91 -11.08
N GLY A 438 4.40 51.30 -12.26
CA GLY A 438 3.87 51.80 -13.55
C GLY A 438 2.37 51.60 -13.75
N ARG A 439 1.60 51.33 -12.70
CA ARG A 439 0.17 51.00 -12.81
C ARG A 439 -0.63 52.21 -13.32
N ARG A 440 -1.13 52.09 -14.56
CA ARG A 440 -1.84 53.14 -15.35
C ARG A 440 -0.94 54.20 -15.99
N VAL A 441 0.37 53.97 -16.10
CA VAL A 441 1.28 54.87 -16.84
C VAL A 441 1.55 54.30 -18.24
N LEU A 442 1.28 55.09 -19.28
CA LEU A 442 1.36 54.66 -20.69
C LEU A 442 2.81 54.51 -21.21
N THR A 443 3.73 55.29 -20.67
CA THR A 443 5.15 55.29 -21.04
C THR A 443 5.97 55.18 -19.75
N PRO A 444 6.91 54.22 -19.61
CA PRO A 444 7.82 54.20 -18.47
C PRO A 444 8.65 55.50 -18.44
N PRO A 445 9.11 55.95 -17.26
CA PRO A 445 10.07 57.04 -17.19
C PRO A 445 11.37 56.61 -17.88
N THR A 446 12.01 57.55 -18.57
CA THR A 446 13.37 57.38 -19.10
C THR A 446 14.38 57.26 -17.97
N ASP A 447 14.15 57.98 -16.87
CA ASP A 447 15.12 58.20 -15.80
C ASP A 447 14.53 57.86 -14.41
N PHE A 448 15.31 57.13 -13.60
CA PHE A 448 14.97 56.78 -12.22
C PHE A 448 15.83 57.56 -11.22
N ASN A 449 15.23 58.55 -10.55
CA ASN A 449 15.83 59.33 -9.47
C ASN A 449 14.87 59.43 -8.27
N GLN A 450 15.30 60.05 -7.17
CA GLN A 450 14.48 60.19 -5.95
C GLN A 450 13.17 60.96 -6.14
N ALA A 451 13.06 61.79 -7.19
CA ALA A 451 11.88 62.56 -7.54
C ALA A 451 11.01 61.87 -8.62
N THR A 452 11.41 60.72 -9.16
CA THR A 452 10.60 59.97 -10.13
C THR A 452 9.27 59.56 -9.48
N PRO A 453 8.10 60.00 -9.97
CA PRO A 453 6.84 59.70 -9.32
C PRO A 453 6.53 58.20 -9.35
N ASN A 454 5.87 57.70 -8.30
CA ASN A 454 5.52 56.29 -8.11
C ASN A 454 6.71 55.33 -7.85
N THR A 455 7.89 55.82 -7.45
CA THR A 455 8.95 54.98 -6.88
C THR A 455 8.77 54.74 -5.38
N THR A 456 9.26 53.59 -4.90
CA THR A 456 9.34 53.25 -3.47
C THR A 456 10.66 52.54 -3.21
N THR A 457 11.38 53.02 -2.22
CA THR A 457 12.68 52.49 -1.81
C THR A 457 12.52 51.37 -0.79
N VAL A 458 13.28 50.29 -0.93
CA VAL A 458 13.22 49.11 -0.03
C VAL A 458 14.62 48.69 0.41
N HIS A 459 14.79 48.45 1.72
CA HIS A 459 16.07 48.06 2.35
C HIS A 459 16.42 46.58 2.19
N TYR A 460 16.08 46.00 1.04
CA TYR A 460 16.41 44.62 0.65
C TYR A 460 16.50 44.54 -0.87
N ASN A 461 17.39 43.70 -1.40
CA ASN A 461 17.37 43.38 -2.83
C ASN A 461 16.23 42.42 -3.19
N LEU A 462 15.92 42.27 -4.48
CA LEU A 462 14.82 41.40 -4.93
C LEU A 462 14.98 39.94 -4.46
N ASN A 463 16.20 39.41 -4.41
CA ASN A 463 16.47 38.06 -3.91
C ASN A 463 16.10 37.91 -2.43
N GLN A 464 16.52 38.85 -1.58
CA GLN A 464 16.19 38.90 -0.15
C GLN A 464 14.68 39.01 0.06
N LEU A 465 13.97 39.82 -0.75
CA LEU A 465 12.51 39.94 -0.67
C LEU A 465 11.77 38.63 -1.02
N VAL A 466 12.22 37.94 -2.08
CA VAL A 466 11.67 36.62 -2.45
C VAL A 466 12.01 35.57 -1.39
N ASN A 467 13.25 35.54 -0.89
CA ASN A 467 13.69 34.66 0.19
C ASN A 467 12.83 34.85 1.44
N GLN A 468 12.66 36.10 1.92
CA GLN A 468 11.81 36.40 3.07
C GLN A 468 10.38 35.89 2.89
N GLN A 469 9.82 35.98 1.68
CA GLN A 469 8.49 35.47 1.39
C GLN A 469 8.43 33.93 1.41
N LEU A 470 9.41 33.24 0.81
CA LEU A 470 9.52 31.77 0.84
C LEU A 470 9.75 31.25 2.27
N PHE A 471 10.68 31.87 3.00
CA PHE A 471 10.98 31.57 4.40
C PHE A 471 9.75 31.72 5.30
N LYS A 472 9.08 32.88 5.22
CA LYS A 472 7.82 33.12 5.93
C LYS A 472 6.77 32.06 5.58
N LYS A 473 6.66 31.71 4.29
CA LYS A 473 5.72 30.67 3.83
C LYS A 473 6.09 29.27 4.28
N TRP A 474 7.36 28.97 4.56
CA TRP A 474 7.76 27.72 5.19
C TRP A 474 7.45 27.71 6.70
N VAL A 475 7.73 28.81 7.41
CA VAL A 475 7.72 28.87 8.89
C VAL A 475 6.36 29.23 9.50
N ASP A 476 5.50 30.00 8.84
CA ASP A 476 4.19 30.42 9.37
C ASP A 476 3.12 29.31 9.26
N SER A 477 3.32 28.13 9.87
CA SER A 477 2.37 27.00 9.87
C SER A 477 2.46 26.08 11.08
#